data_AF-A0A2T1GE22-F1
#
_entry.id   AF-A0A2T1GE22-F1
#
_cell.length_a   1.000
_cell.length_b   1.000
_cell.length_c   1.000
_cell.angle_alpha   90.00
_cell.angle_beta   90.00
_cell.angle_gamma   90.00
#
_symmetry.space_group_name_H-M   'P 1'
#
loop_
_entity.id
_entity.type
_entity.pdbx_description
1 polymer ?
#
loop_
_entity_poly.entity_id
_entity_poly.type
_entity_poly.pdbx_seq_one_letter_code
_entity_poly.pdbx_strand_id
1 'polypeptide(L)'
;MLEISPQLLKEAKLSVDDMATCLTEHGWKKVPNQNQRVTIFQGINDDFGNPIVLTLPRNDGFGDALRRLSEAVNLVAFLEDRSPESLIIDLRARSTNHQI
;
A
#
# COMPACT_ATOMS: atom_id res chain seq x y z
N MET A 1 -14.32 11.63 1.40
CA MET A 1 -13.16 10.75 1.15
C MET A 1 -13.35 10.19 -0.25
N LEU A 2 -12.53 10.60 -1.21
CA LEU A 2 -12.56 10.04 -2.56
C LEU A 2 -11.78 8.73 -2.50
N GLU A 3 -12.47 7.59 -2.65
CA GLU A 3 -11.81 6.30 -2.76
C GLU A 3 -11.31 6.11 -4.18
N ILE A 4 -10.02 5.82 -4.36
CA ILE A 4 -9.50 5.47 -5.68
C ILE A 4 -10.04 4.11 -6.14
N SER A 5 -10.43 4.05 -7.41
CA SER A 5 -10.93 2.82 -8.01
C SER A 5 -9.77 1.85 -8.30
N PRO A 6 -10.01 0.53 -8.22
CA PRO A 6 -9.05 -0.48 -8.69
C PRO A 6 -8.59 -0.25 -10.13
N GLN A 7 -9.46 0.27 -11.01
CA GLN A 7 -9.10 0.54 -12.41
C GLN A 7 -7.97 1.57 -12.54
N LEU A 8 -7.97 2.63 -11.74
CA LEU A 8 -6.93 3.66 -11.77
C LEU A 8 -5.56 3.08 -11.40
N LEU A 9 -5.52 2.18 -10.41
CA LEU A 9 -4.28 1.49 -10.03
C LEU A 9 -3.75 0.59 -11.14
N LYS A 10 -4.65 -0.08 -11.86
CA LYS A 10 -4.27 -0.93 -13.00
C LYS A 10 -3.67 -0.11 -14.13
N GLU A 11 -4.24 1.05 -14.44
CA GLU A 11 -3.71 1.98 -15.45
C GLU A 11 -2.37 2.59 -15.03
N ALA A 12 -2.21 2.87 -13.73
CA ALA A 12 -0.96 3.31 -13.13
C ALA A 12 0.15 2.25 -13.17
N LYS A 13 -0.19 0.98 -13.48
CA LYS A 13 0.70 -0.19 -13.39
C LYS A 13 1.34 -0.34 -12.01
N LEU A 14 0.62 0.06 -10.96
CA LEU A 14 1.11 -0.06 -9.59
C LEU A 14 1.07 -1.52 -9.16
N SER A 15 2.17 -2.03 -8.61
CA SER A 15 2.26 -3.36 -8.03
C SER A 15 2.11 -3.35 -6.52
N VAL A 16 1.80 -4.52 -5.96
CA VAL A 16 1.87 -4.78 -4.52
C VAL A 16 3.28 -4.54 -3.96
N ASP A 17 4.33 -4.79 -4.73
CA ASP A 17 5.72 -4.65 -4.30
C ASP A 17 6.13 -3.17 -4.17
N ASP A 18 5.65 -2.31 -5.08
CA ASP A 18 5.83 -0.85 -5.00
C ASP A 18 5.27 -0.30 -3.68
N MET A 19 4.05 -0.74 -3.34
CA MET A 19 3.40 -0.34 -2.10
C MET A 19 4.14 -0.89 -0.87
N ALA A 20 4.55 -2.16 -0.90
CA ALA A 20 5.30 -2.78 0.20
C ALA A 20 6.64 -2.05 0.46
N THR A 21 7.32 -1.64 -0.61
CA THR A 21 8.55 -0.85 -0.53
C THR A 21 8.29 0.51 0.08
N CYS A 22 7.28 1.24 -0.43
CA CYS A 22 6.90 2.55 0.10
C CYS A 22 6.54 2.50 1.60
N LEU A 23 5.75 1.51 2.02
CA LEU A 23 5.42 1.31 3.43
C LEU A 23 6.69 1.18 4.29
N THR A 24 7.62 0.35 3.84
CA THR A 24 8.87 0.10 4.58
C THR A 24 9.74 1.37 4.66
N GLU A 25 9.85 2.12 3.56
CA GLU A 25 10.57 3.41 3.51
C GLU A 25 9.94 4.46 4.43
N HIS A 26 8.61 4.44 4.55
CA HIS A 26 7.83 5.36 5.40
C HIS A 26 7.73 4.86 6.85
N GLY A 27 8.56 3.89 7.25
CA GLY A 27 8.70 3.46 8.64
C GLY A 27 7.69 2.40 9.10
N TRP A 28 6.85 1.88 8.20
CA TRP A 28 6.01 0.74 8.52
C TRP A 28 6.86 -0.51 8.70
N LYS A 29 6.51 -1.32 9.70
CA LYS A 29 7.23 -2.54 10.05
C LYS A 29 6.49 -3.76 9.56
N LYS A 30 7.16 -4.60 8.78
CA LYS A 30 6.63 -5.90 8.36
C LYS A 30 6.55 -6.85 9.56
N VAL A 31 5.39 -7.48 9.76
CA VAL A 31 5.14 -8.40 10.87
C VAL A 31 5.09 -9.84 10.37
N PRO A 32 5.78 -10.78 11.03
CA PRO A 32 5.67 -12.20 10.73
C PRO A 32 4.22 -12.67 10.86
N ASN A 33 3.75 -13.45 9.89
CA ASN A 33 2.42 -14.04 9.95
C ASN A 33 2.41 -15.41 9.23
N GLN A 34 1.50 -16.29 9.62
CA GLN A 34 1.39 -17.64 9.05
C GLN A 34 0.61 -17.69 7.73
N ASN A 35 -0.09 -16.61 7.36
CA ASN A 35 -0.90 -16.56 6.16
C ASN A 35 -0.02 -16.30 4.93
N GLN A 36 0.09 -17.32 4.07
CA GLN A 36 0.94 -17.24 2.88
C GLN A 36 0.40 -16.32 1.78
N ARG A 37 -0.85 -15.85 1.88
CA ARG A 37 -1.49 -14.97 0.90
C ARG A 37 -1.24 -13.49 1.16
N VAL A 38 -0.83 -13.13 2.39
CA VAL A 38 -0.74 -11.72 2.79
C VAL A 38 0.57 -11.40 3.50
N THR A 39 0.93 -10.13 3.42
CA THR A 39 1.95 -9.49 4.23
C THR A 39 1.28 -8.48 5.15
N ILE A 40 1.64 -8.50 6.43
CA ILE A 40 1.11 -7.58 7.44
C ILE A 40 2.16 -6.51 7.71
N PHE A 41 1.73 -5.26 7.75
CA PHE A 41 2.52 -4.09 8.11
C PHE A 41 1.90 -3.38 9.31
N GLN A 42 2.73 -2.89 10.22
CA GLN A 42 2.35 -2.05 11.35
C GLN A 42 2.92 -0.65 11.15
N GLY A 43 2.05 0.35 11.21
CA GLY A 43 2.40 1.76 11.04
C GLY A 43 2.45 2.51 12.36
N ILE A 44 2.10 3.79 12.31
CA ILE A 44 1.93 4.64 13.50
C ILE A 44 0.83 4.12 14.41
N ASN A 45 0.82 4.57 15.66
CA ASN A 45 -0.26 4.26 16.60
C ASN A 45 -1.47 5.16 16.33
N ASP A 46 -2.67 4.61 16.54
CA ASP A 46 -3.92 5.33 16.62
C ASP A 46 -4.03 6.18 17.91
N ASP A 47 -5.14 6.90 18.05
CA ASP A 47 -5.43 7.76 19.21
C ASP A 47 -5.49 6.99 20.55
N PHE A 48 -5.61 5.66 20.50
CA PHE A 48 -5.63 4.77 21.65
C PHE A 48 -4.28 4.10 21.92
N GLY A 49 -3.25 4.42 21.14
CA GLY A 49 -1.91 3.86 21.27
C GLY A 49 -1.71 2.50 20.59
N ASN A 50 -2.67 2.01 19.80
CA ASN A 50 -2.55 0.74 19.07
C ASN A 50 -1.96 0.97 17.68
N PRO A 51 -1.00 0.16 17.22
CA PRO A 51 -0.43 0.32 15.88
C PRO A 51 -1.49 0.06 14.81
N ILE A 52 -1.58 0.95 13.83
CA ILE A 52 -2.42 0.75 12.65
C ILE A 52 -1.87 -0.44 11.86
N VAL A 53 -2.74 -1.40 11.56
CA VAL A 53 -2.38 -2.61 10.84
C VAL A 53 -2.89 -2.54 9.41
N LEU A 54 -1.98 -2.73 8.46
CA LEU A 54 -2.28 -2.77 7.04
C LEU A 54 -1.92 -4.15 6.50
N THR A 55 -2.86 -4.75 5.74
CA THR A 55 -2.65 -6.07 5.14
C THR A 55 -2.58 -5.95 3.62
N LEU A 56 -1.41 -6.23 3.06
CA LEU A 56 -1.22 -6.35 1.61
C LEU A 56 -1.31 -7.81 1.15
N PRO A 57 -1.73 -8.08 -0.09
CA PRO A 57 -1.43 -9.34 -0.75
C PRO A 57 0.07 -9.60 -0.74
N ARG A 58 0.50 -10.87 -0.86
CA ARG A 58 1.94 -11.17 -0.96
C ARG A 58 2.50 -10.87 -2.37
N ASN A 59 1.65 -10.84 -3.39
CA ASN A 59 2.00 -10.50 -4.78
C ASN A 59 0.74 -10.14 -5.58
N ASP A 60 0.92 -9.67 -6.81
CA ASP A 60 -0.17 -9.27 -7.71
C ASP A 60 -0.97 -10.45 -8.30
N GLY A 61 -0.51 -11.69 -8.11
CA GLY A 61 -1.12 -12.90 -8.68
C GLY A 61 -2.42 -13.33 -7.99
N PHE A 62 -2.78 -12.73 -6.85
CA PHE A 62 -4.03 -13.02 -6.17
C PHE A 62 -5.20 -12.23 -6.80
N GLY A 63 -6.35 -12.89 -7.00
CA GLY A 63 -7.50 -12.28 -7.66
C GLY A 63 -8.09 -11.05 -6.94
N ASP A 64 -7.80 -10.88 -5.65
CA ASP A 64 -8.19 -9.71 -4.85
C ASP A 64 -7.07 -8.68 -4.65
N ALA A 65 -5.94 -8.83 -5.34
CA ALA A 65 -4.75 -8.00 -5.12
C ALA A 65 -5.02 -6.52 -5.37
N LEU A 66 -5.63 -6.20 -6.51
CA LEU A 66 -5.90 -4.82 -6.92
C LEU A 66 -6.87 -4.09 -5.97
N ARG A 67 -7.89 -4.80 -5.46
CA ARG A 67 -8.84 -4.25 -4.48
C ARG A 67 -8.14 -3.94 -3.15
N ARG A 68 -7.33 -4.87 -2.64
CA ARG A 68 -6.58 -4.65 -1.40
C ARG A 68 -5.51 -3.57 -1.55
N LEU A 69 -4.92 -3.46 -2.73
CA LEU A 69 -3.99 -2.40 -3.05
C LEU A 69 -4.68 -1.02 -3.02
N SER A 70 -5.89 -0.88 -3.58
CA SER A 70 -6.67 0.37 -3.47
C SER A 70 -7.00 0.74 -2.03
N GLU A 71 -7.37 -0.25 -1.21
CA GLU A 71 -7.63 -0.02 0.22
C GLU A 71 -6.37 0.48 0.94
N ALA A 72 -5.21 -0.13 0.65
CA ALA A 72 -3.94 0.28 1.23
C ALA A 72 -3.53 1.70 0.81
N VAL A 73 -3.66 2.03 -0.47
CA VAL A 73 -3.33 3.38 -0.98
C VAL A 73 -4.26 4.43 -0.36
N ASN A 74 -5.56 4.16 -0.29
CA ASN A 74 -6.51 5.07 0.38
C ASN A 74 -6.15 5.30 1.85
N LEU A 75 -5.83 4.22 2.59
CA LEU A 75 -5.46 4.32 4.00
C LEU A 75 -4.18 5.12 4.19
N VAL A 76 -3.12 4.82 3.42
CA VAL A 76 -1.85 5.54 3.55
C VAL A 76 -1.99 7.00 3.16
N ALA A 77 -2.71 7.31 2.08
CA ALA A 77 -2.97 8.69 1.68
C ALA A 77 -3.71 9.46 2.78
N PHE A 78 -4.71 8.83 3.41
CA PHE A 78 -5.43 9.41 4.54
C PHE A 78 -4.51 9.68 5.74
N LEU A 79 -3.64 8.73 6.10
CA LEU A 79 -2.70 8.89 7.22
C LEU A 79 -1.61 9.92 6.95
N GLU A 80 -1.24 10.13 5.69
CA GLU A 80 -0.25 11.11 5.25
C GLU A 80 -0.86 12.49 4.93
N ASP A 81 -2.15 12.70 5.20
CA ASP A 81 -2.89 13.92 4.90
C ASP A 81 -2.71 14.41 3.45
N ARG A 82 -2.78 13.48 2.49
CA ARG A 82 -2.63 13.78 1.06
C ARG A 82 -3.62 13.01 0.21
N SER A 83 -3.74 13.40 -1.06
CA SER A 83 -4.65 12.72 -1.97
C SER A 83 -4.09 11.36 -2.41
N PRO A 84 -4.94 10.33 -2.57
CA PRO A 84 -4.52 9.04 -3.13
C PRO A 84 -3.81 9.16 -4.49
N GLU A 85 -4.22 10.10 -5.35
CA GLU A 85 -3.60 10.35 -6.64
C GLU A 85 -2.15 10.85 -6.50
N SER A 86 -1.88 11.72 -5.52
CA SER A 86 -0.53 12.17 -5.21
C SER A 86 0.36 11.01 -4.77
N LEU A 87 -0.16 10.10 -3.93
CA LEU A 87 0.54 8.90 -3.52
C LEU A 87 0.81 7.97 -4.71
N ILE A 88 -0.16 7.77 -5.62
CA ILE A 88 0.04 6.98 -6.84
C ILE A 88 1.15 7.57 -7.71
N ILE A 89 1.18 8.90 -7.89
CA ILE A 89 2.22 9.57 -8.70
C ILE A 89 3.61 9.29 -8.11
N ASP A 90 3.76 9.43 -6.79
CA ASP A 90 5.02 9.17 -6.10
C ASP A 90 5.46 7.71 -6.22
N LEU A 91 4.52 6.78 -6.03
CA LEU A 91 4.79 5.34 -6.15
C LEU A 91 5.27 5.02 -7.57
N ARG A 92 4.61 5.55 -8.61
CA ARG A 92 5.00 5.34 -10.01
C ARG A 92 6.39 5.89 -10.32
N ALA A 93 6.71 7.08 -9.84
CA ALA A 93 8.01 7.69 -10.04
C ALA A 93 9.14 6.81 -9.48
N ARG A 94 8.88 6.12 -8.36
CA ARG A 94 9.82 5.18 -7.72
C ARG A 94 9.93 3.87 -8.48
N SER A 95 8.80 3.29 -8.94
CA SER A 95 8.79 2.06 -9.74
C SER A 95 9.65 2.17 -11.00
N THR A 96 9.65 3.33 -11.68
CA THR A 96 10.50 3.58 -12.85
C THR A 96 11.99 3.62 -12.52
N ASN A 97 12.38 3.99 -11.30
CA ASN A 97 13.78 4.04 -10.87
C ASN A 97 14.32 2.68 -10.40
N HIS A 98 13.45 1.71 -10.10
CA HIS A 98 13.83 0.36 -9.67
C HIS A 98 14.02 -0.65 -10.83
N GLN A 99 13.84 -0.21 -12.08
CA GLN A 99 13.98 -1.03 -13.29
C GLN A 99 15.27 -0.78 -14.10
N ILE A 100 16.29 -0.15 -13.51
CA ILE A 100 17.58 0.16 -14.17
C ILE A 100 18.72 -0.62 -13.52
#